data_AF-A0A969ELD5-F1
#
_entry.id   AF-A0A969ELD5-F1
#
_cell.length_a   1.000
_cell.length_b   1.000
_cell.length_c   1.000
_cell.angle_alpha   90.00
_cell.angle_beta   90.00
_cell.angle_gamma   90.00
#
_symmetry.space_group_name_H-M   'P 1'
#
loop_
_entity.id
_entity.type
_entity.pdbx_description
1 polymer ?
#
loop_
_entity_poly.entity_id
_entity_poly.type
_entity_poly.pdbx_seq_one_letter_code
_entity_poly.pdbx_strand_id
1 'polypeptide(L)'
;MQKSFTYEETEGIITGFHTHAKNSENSFPNVTFLYKGDSVFSKIDYYSSDMEIGQTVVVVFPPGEPENAEMKSSLWFVPLFFLFFSLFFIVPSVLTIKSETRS
;
A
#
# COMPACT_ATOMS: atom_id res chain seq x y z
N MET A 1 -26.33 -14.41 -10.26
CA MET A 1 -25.08 -14.68 -11.00
C MET A 1 -24.05 -13.67 -10.53
N GLN A 2 -23.07 -14.10 -9.73
CA GLN A 2 -22.00 -13.25 -9.22
C GLN A 2 -20.95 -13.14 -10.34
N LYS A 3 -20.92 -11.99 -11.02
CA LYS A 3 -19.96 -11.73 -12.10
C LYS A 3 -18.60 -11.57 -11.44
N SER A 4 -17.78 -12.63 -11.48
CA SER A 4 -16.37 -12.55 -11.12
C SER A 4 -15.73 -11.63 -12.16
N PHE A 5 -15.65 -10.34 -11.88
CA PHE A 5 -14.82 -9.43 -12.65
C PHE A 5 -13.39 -9.80 -12.31
N THR A 6 -12.75 -10.61 -13.16
CA THR A 6 -11.32 -10.88 -13.06
C THR A 6 -10.62 -9.59 -13.48
N TYR A 7 -10.23 -8.78 -12.52
CA TYR A 7 -9.38 -7.61 -12.78
C TYR A 7 -8.07 -8.08 -13.41
N GLU A 8 -7.55 -7.29 -14.35
CA GLU A 8 -6.23 -7.49 -14.92
C GLU A 8 -5.21 -6.78 -14.02
N GLU A 9 -4.07 -7.44 -13.74
CA GLU A 9 -2.99 -6.88 -12.93
C GLU A 9 -1.74 -6.70 -13.80
N THR A 10 -1.02 -5.58 -13.61
CA THR A 10 0.26 -5.34 -14.28
C THR A 10 1.18 -4.48 -13.41
N GLU A 11 2.46 -4.46 -13.76
CA GLU A 11 3.45 -3.58 -13.13
C GLU A 11 3.47 -2.22 -13.82
N GLY A 12 3.48 -1.17 -13.01
CA GLY A 12 3.64 0.21 -13.44
C GLY A 12 4.75 0.91 -12.66
N ILE A 13 5.21 2.04 -13.18
CA ILE A 13 6.24 2.87 -12.58
C ILE A 13 5.62 4.20 -12.17
N ILE A 14 5.90 4.65 -10.95
CA ILE A 14 5.52 6.00 -10.51
C ILE A 14 6.36 7.01 -11.30
N THR A 15 5.72 7.84 -12.11
CA THR A 15 6.40 8.85 -12.95
C THR A 15 6.30 10.27 -12.37
N GLY A 16 5.47 10.47 -11.35
CA GLY A 16 5.34 11.75 -10.66
C GLY A 16 4.19 11.74 -9.66
N PHE A 17 3.85 12.93 -9.17
CA PHE A 17 2.72 13.13 -8.26
C PHE A 17 1.84 14.28 -8.75
N HIS A 18 0.54 14.20 -8.50
CA HIS A 18 -0.43 15.25 -8.79
C HIS A 18 -1.25 15.60 -7.55
N THR A 19 -1.77 16.81 -7.50
CA THR A 19 -2.59 17.30 -6.39
C THR A 19 -4.00 17.56 -6.90
N HIS A 20 -5.03 17.03 -6.24
CA HIS A 20 -6.43 17.22 -6.67
C HIS A 20 -6.93 18.65 -6.48
N ALA A 21 -6.40 19.38 -5.50
CA ALA A 21 -6.76 20.77 -5.22
C ALA A 21 -5.51 21.61 -4.97
N LYS A 22 -5.53 22.87 -5.42
CA LYS A 22 -4.41 23.83 -5.27
C LYS A 22 -3.91 24.02 -3.83
N ASN A 23 -4.70 23.63 -2.82
CA ASN A 23 -4.40 23.78 -1.39
C ASN A 23 -4.47 22.45 -0.62
N SER A 24 -4.44 21.30 -1.30
CA SER A 24 -4.36 20.01 -0.60
C SER A 24 -2.89 19.66 -0.37
N GLU A 25 -2.57 19.23 0.85
CA GLU A 25 -1.26 18.65 1.17
C GLU A 25 -1.09 17.24 0.59
N ASN A 26 -2.20 16.61 0.16
CA ASN A 26 -2.18 15.25 -0.35
C ASN A 26 -1.82 15.27 -1.84
N SER A 27 -0.71 14.62 -2.15
CA SER A 27 -0.26 14.36 -3.51
C SER A 27 -0.49 12.89 -3.84
N PHE A 28 -0.99 12.61 -5.03
CA PHE A 28 -1.38 11.28 -5.50
C PHE A 28 -0.43 10.85 -6.62
N PRO A 29 0.02 9.59 -6.65
CA PRO A 29 0.99 9.15 -7.63
C PRO A 29 0.36 9.08 -9.03
N ASN A 30 1.17 9.45 -10.01
CA ASN A 30 0.96 9.18 -11.42
C ASN A 30 1.71 7.91 -11.77
N VAL A 31 1.03 6.92 -12.34
CA VAL A 31 1.64 5.64 -12.71
C VAL A 31 1.60 5.46 -14.22
N THR A 32 2.71 5.00 -14.78
CA THR A 32 2.81 4.62 -16.19
C THR A 32 3.10 3.13 -16.30
N PHE A 33 2.32 2.42 -17.08
CA PHE A 33 2.46 0.97 -17.28
C PHE A 33 2.24 0.60 -18.75
N LEU A 34 2.64 -0.62 -19.13
CA LEU A 34 2.44 -1.11 -20.48
C LEU A 34 1.16 -1.95 -20.55
N TYR A 35 0.31 -1.62 -21.53
CA TYR A 35 -0.87 -2.41 -21.87
C TYR A 35 -0.88 -2.70 -23.37
N LYS A 36 -0.85 -3.97 -23.74
CA LYS A 36 -0.84 -4.43 -25.16
C LYS A 36 0.25 -3.79 -26.04
N GLY A 37 1.37 -3.40 -25.43
CA GLY A 37 2.50 -2.77 -26.12
C GLY A 37 2.52 -1.24 -26.08
N ASP A 38 1.42 -0.60 -25.64
CA ASP A 38 1.31 0.84 -25.50
C ASP A 38 1.53 1.28 -24.05
N SER A 39 2.17 2.44 -23.85
CA SER A 39 2.29 3.04 -22.53
C SER A 39 1.00 3.76 -22.15
N VAL A 40 0.39 3.33 -21.05
CA VAL A 40 -0.81 3.94 -20.47
C VAL A 40 -0.42 4.72 -19.22
N PHE A 41 -1.01 5.90 -19.09
CA PHE A 41 -0.89 6.75 -17.92
C PHE A 41 -2.18 6.68 -17.09
N SER A 42 -2.06 6.40 -15.80
CA SER A 42 -3.18 6.43 -14.86
C SER A 42 -2.88 7.31 -13.64
N LYS A 43 -3.92 8.01 -13.18
CA LYS A 43 -3.91 8.78 -11.92
C LYS A 43 -4.48 7.90 -10.84
N ILE A 44 -3.71 7.65 -9.80
CA ILE A 44 -4.13 6.73 -8.75
C ILE A 44 -4.55 7.51 -7.51
N ASP A 45 -5.77 7.27 -7.03
CA ASP A 45 -6.32 7.91 -5.82
C ASP A 45 -5.85 7.26 -4.50
N TYR A 46 -4.63 6.72 -4.48
CA TYR A 46 -4.02 6.11 -3.30
C TYR A 46 -2.62 6.68 -3.08
N TYR A 47 -2.35 7.17 -1.87
CA TYR A 47 -1.07 7.75 -1.48
C TYR A 47 -0.54 7.06 -0.22
N SER A 48 0.78 6.82 -0.21
CA SER A 48 1.53 6.46 0.97
C SER A 48 2.81 7.29 1.04
N SER A 49 3.26 7.62 2.25
CA SER A 49 4.39 8.55 2.49
C SER A 49 5.76 8.00 2.06
N ASP A 50 5.85 6.70 1.79
CA ASP A 50 7.04 5.97 1.38
C ASP A 50 7.15 5.79 -0.15
N MET A 51 6.24 6.38 -0.92
CA MET A 51 6.26 6.28 -2.38
C MET A 51 7.27 7.23 -3.01
N GLU A 52 8.05 6.72 -3.97
CA GLU A 52 9.06 7.49 -4.70
C GLU A 52 8.90 7.41 -6.22
N ILE A 53 9.32 8.46 -6.94
CA ILE A 53 9.36 8.45 -8.41
C ILE A 53 10.38 7.40 -8.87
N GLY A 54 9.99 6.57 -9.84
CA GLY A 54 10.80 5.45 -10.34
C GLY A 54 10.51 4.12 -9.63
N GLN A 55 9.70 4.12 -8.56
CA GLN A 55 9.29 2.89 -7.89
C GLN A 55 8.31 2.09 -8.74
N THR A 56 8.49 0.77 -8.77
CA THR A 56 7.56 -0.17 -9.39
C THR A 56 6.41 -0.49 -8.44
N VAL A 57 5.18 -0.45 -8.96
CA VAL A 57 3.95 -0.71 -8.22
C VAL A 57 3.04 -1.65 -9.02
N VAL A 58 2.20 -2.41 -8.33
CA VAL A 58 1.19 -3.25 -8.98
C VAL A 58 -0.10 -2.45 -9.13
N VAL A 59 -0.56 -2.31 -10.37
CA VAL A 59 -1.85 -1.71 -10.69
C VAL A 59 -2.83 -2.77 -11.16
N VAL A 60 -4.11 -2.54 -10.85
CA VAL A 60 -5.23 -3.41 -11.20
C VAL A 60 -6.29 -2.61 -11.93
N PHE A 61 -6.87 -3.16 -13.00
CA PHE A 61 -7.88 -2.47 -13.80
C PHE A 61 -8.92 -3.44 -14.35
N PRO A 62 -10.15 -2.97 -14.67
CA PRO A 62 -11.14 -3.79 -15.35
C PRO A 62 -10.64 -4.24 -16.74
N PRO A 63 -10.98 -5.45 -17.20
CA PRO A 63 -10.55 -5.93 -18.51
C PRO A 63 -10.92 -4.97 -19.64
N GLY A 64 -9.90 -4.49 -20.37
CA GLY A 64 -10.07 -3.58 -21.49
C GLY A 64 -10.24 -2.10 -21.12
N GLU A 65 -10.18 -1.73 -19.84
CA GLU A 65 -10.30 -0.35 -19.35
C GLU A 65 -9.06 0.04 -18.52
N PRO A 66 -7.84 0.08 -19.13
CA PRO A 66 -6.61 0.41 -18.41
C PRO A 66 -6.61 1.84 -17.84
N GLU A 67 -7.46 2.74 -18.33
CA GLU A 67 -7.67 4.07 -17.77
C GLU A 67 -8.28 4.07 -16.36
N ASN A 68 -8.99 2.98 -15.99
CA ASN A 68 -9.60 2.80 -14.67
C ASN A 68 -8.68 2.03 -13.72
N ALA A 69 -7.36 2.18 -13.88
CA ALA A 69 -6.38 1.49 -13.06
C ALA A 69 -6.28 2.07 -11.64
N GLU A 70 -6.27 1.19 -10.65
CA GLU A 70 -6.07 1.46 -9.24
C GLU A 70 -4.78 0.80 -8.74
N MET A 71 -4.12 1.35 -7.72
CA MET A 71 -3.00 0.65 -7.07
C MET A 71 -3.53 -0.37 -6.06
N LYS A 72 -2.98 -1.58 -6.13
CA LYS A 72 -3.27 -2.62 -5.14
C LYS A 72 -2.64 -2.23 -3.80
N SER A 73 -3.45 -1.74 -2.86
CA SER A 73 -2.98 -1.40 -1.52
C SER A 73 -2.51 -2.68 -0.80
N SER A 74 -1.24 -2.73 -0.42
CA SER A 74 -0.66 -3.85 0.34
C SER A 74 -1.05 -3.78 1.83
N LEU A 75 -2.34 -3.74 2.14
CA LEU A 75 -2.85 -3.84 3.51
C LEU A 75 -2.62 -5.22 4.16
N TRP A 76 -1.93 -6.14 3.46
CA TRP A 76 -1.69 -7.51 3.91
C TRP A 76 -0.41 -7.72 4.74
N PHE A 77 0.40 -6.68 5.01
CA PHE A 77 1.58 -6.83 5.89
C PHE A 77 1.36 -6.45 7.37
N VAL A 78 0.10 -6.38 7.82
CA VAL A 78 -0.22 -6.24 9.24
C VAL A 78 -0.35 -7.60 9.96
N PRO A 79 0.70 -8.45 9.97
CA PRO A 79 0.90 -9.32 11.14
C PRO A 79 2.25 -9.13 11.83
N LEU A 80 3.24 -8.42 11.23
CA LEU A 80 4.55 -8.25 11.87
C LEU A 80 4.59 -7.11 12.91
N PHE A 81 3.81 -6.03 12.71
CA PHE A 81 3.79 -4.91 13.67
C PHE A 81 3.25 -5.31 15.06
N PHE A 82 2.26 -6.22 15.11
CA PHE A 82 1.73 -6.75 16.39
C PHE A 82 2.67 -7.76 17.07
N LEU A 83 3.58 -8.41 16.32
CA LEU A 83 4.55 -9.33 16.91
C LEU A 83 5.64 -8.60 17.70
N PHE A 84 6.03 -7.39 17.30
CA PHE A 84 7.04 -6.61 18.04
C PHE A 84 6.49 -5.81 19.23
N PHE A 85 5.20 -5.41 19.20
CA PHE A 85 4.60 -4.65 20.32
C PHE A 85 4.36 -5.49 21.59
N SER A 86 4.22 -6.82 21.46
CA SER A 86 3.97 -7.71 22.62
C SER A 86 5.23 -8.03 23.44
N LEU A 87 6.43 -7.86 22.86
CA LEU A 87 7.70 -8.18 23.54
C LEU A 87 8.17 -7.10 24.53
N PHE A 88 7.76 -5.84 24.34
CA PHE A 88 8.22 -4.74 25.20
C PHE A 88 7.35 -4.49 26.45
N PHE A 89 6.10 -4.95 26.48
CA PHE A 89 5.18 -4.68 27.62
C PHE A 89 4.86 -5.88 28.52
N ILE A 90 5.13 -7.12 28.10
CA ILE A 90 4.78 -8.31 28.91
C ILE A 90 5.96 -8.83 29.76
N VAL A 91 7.20 -8.65 29.32
CA VAL A 91 8.37 -9.23 30.01
C VAL A 91 8.78 -8.51 31.31
N PRO A 92 8.76 -7.16 31.42
CA PRO A 92 9.14 -6.50 32.68
C PRO A 92 8.17 -6.77 33.83
N SER A 93 6.89 -7.01 33.52
CA SER A 93 5.81 -7.12 34.51
C SER A 93 5.85 -8.41 35.32
N VAL A 94 6.38 -9.50 34.75
CA VAL A 94 6.49 -10.80 35.43
C VAL A 94 7.74 -10.90 36.31
N LEU A 95 8.80 -10.13 36.00
CA LEU A 95 10.05 -10.17 36.74
C LEU A 95 9.98 -9.40 38.08
N THR A 96 9.19 -8.33 38.17
CA THR A 96 9.05 -7.57 39.42
C THR A 96 8.27 -8.31 40.50
N ILE A 97 7.30 -9.16 40.13
CA ILE A 97 6.45 -9.86 41.12
C ILE A 97 7.23 -10.99 41.83
N LYS A 98 8.29 -11.54 41.21
CA LYS A 98 8.99 -12.71 41.75
C LYS A 98 10.07 -12.37 42.80
N SER A 99 10.48 -11.11 42.96
CA SER A 99 11.50 -10.75 43.96
C SER A 99 10.96 -10.47 45.36
N GLU A 100 9.64 -10.37 45.55
CA GLU A 100 9.05 -9.92 46.82
C GLU A 100 8.49 -11.06 47.69
N THR A 101 8.65 -12.33 47.29
CA THR A 101 8.21 -13.51 48.06
C THR A 101 9.34 -14.43 48.50
N ARG A 102 10.52 -13.85 48.80
CA ARG A 102 11.53 -14.49 49.64
C ARG A 102 12.16 -13.48 50.60
N SER A 103 11.47 -13.24 51.70
CA SER A 103 12.07 -12.88 53.00
C SER A 103 11.57 -13.86 54.04
#